data_AF-K2PLT2-F1
#
_entry.id   AF-K2PLT2-F1
#
_cell.length_a   1.000
_cell.length_b   1.000
_cell.length_c   1.000
_cell.angle_alpha   90.00
_cell.angle_beta   90.00
_cell.angle_gamma   90.00
#
_symmetry.space_group_name_H-M   'P 1'
#
loop_
_entity.id
_entity.type
_entity.pdbx_description
1 polymer ?
#
loop_
_entity_poly.entity_id
_entity_poly.type
_entity_poly.pdbx_seq_one_letter_code
_entity_poly.pdbx_strand_id
1 'polypeptide(L)'
;MDLYEKIKALAAQKHISIRQLEEKVGIANGTIRQWGRKNPGVNNVKLVADFFHVTVDYLLGSEEKSSLKEPIDLADLVDENKVDWDEWVSFDGKPLTDEVKTALKLILGKRLED
;
A
#
# COMPACT_ATOMS: atom_id res chain seq x y z
N MET A 1 0.08 -13.91 0.01
CA MET A 1 -1.35 -14.19 -0.27
C MET A 1 -1.55 -14.11 -1.78
N ASP A 2 -2.14 -15.12 -2.40
CA ASP A 2 -2.36 -15.12 -3.86
C ASP A 2 -3.63 -14.32 -4.25
N LEU A 3 -3.69 -13.83 -5.49
CA LEU A 3 -4.77 -13.00 -6.02
C LEU A 3 -6.14 -13.66 -5.85
N TYR A 4 -6.23 -14.96 -6.12
CA TYR A 4 -7.48 -15.71 -5.94
C TYR A 4 -7.94 -15.71 -4.48
N GLU A 5 -7.05 -15.96 -3.53
CA GLU A 5 -7.39 -15.97 -2.10
C GLU A 5 -7.81 -14.58 -1.62
N LYS A 6 -7.22 -13.49 -2.13
CA LYS A 6 -7.67 -12.11 -1.86
C LYS A 6 -9.10 -11.88 -2.33
N ILE A 7 -9.38 -12.22 -3.58
CA ILE A 7 -10.73 -12.06 -4.15
C ILE A 7 -11.75 -12.92 -3.39
N LYS A 8 -11.36 -14.12 -2.98
CA LYS A 8 -12.21 -15.02 -2.18
C LYS A 8 -12.51 -14.43 -0.80
N ALA A 9 -11.53 -13.80 -0.14
CA ALA A 9 -11.74 -13.11 1.12
C ALA A 9 -12.71 -11.92 0.96
N LEU A 10 -12.54 -11.10 -0.08
CA LEU A 10 -13.44 -9.98 -0.39
C LEU A 10 -14.86 -10.45 -0.71
N ALA A 11 -15.00 -11.53 -1.47
CA ALA A 11 -16.29 -12.14 -1.79
C ALA A 11 -16.99 -12.66 -0.53
N ALA A 12 -16.24 -13.29 0.39
CA ALA A 12 -16.75 -13.75 1.68
C ALA A 12 -17.26 -12.58 2.55
N GLN A 13 -16.55 -11.45 2.59
CA GLN A 13 -16.99 -10.24 3.31
C GLN A 13 -18.30 -9.66 2.76
N LYS A 14 -18.55 -9.81 1.46
CA LYS A 14 -19.79 -9.39 0.80
C LYS A 14 -20.86 -10.48 0.77
N HIS A 15 -20.63 -11.63 1.41
CA HIS A 15 -21.51 -12.79 1.41
C HIS A 15 -21.93 -13.28 0.00
N ILE A 16 -21.02 -13.19 -0.97
CA ILE A 16 -21.23 -13.69 -2.33
C ILE A 16 -20.25 -14.80 -2.66
N SER A 17 -20.69 -15.73 -3.52
CA SER A 17 -19.81 -16.73 -4.12
C SER A 17 -18.98 -16.14 -5.26
N ILE A 18 -17.84 -16.75 -5.57
CA ILE A 18 -17.03 -16.38 -6.75
C ILE A 18 -17.85 -16.50 -8.04
N ARG A 19 -18.74 -17.48 -8.14
CA ARG A 19 -19.66 -17.65 -9.27
C ARG A 19 -20.56 -16.42 -9.47
N GLN A 20 -21.14 -15.92 -8.37
CA GLN A 20 -21.99 -14.72 -8.40
C GLN A 20 -21.17 -13.47 -8.69
N LEU A 21 -19.93 -13.38 -8.21
CA LEU A 21 -19.02 -12.31 -8.57
C LEU A 21 -18.79 -12.29 -10.08
N GLU A 22 -18.41 -13.43 -10.68
CA GLU A 22 -18.19 -13.59 -12.12
C GLU A 22 -19.41 -13.17 -12.94
N GLU A 23 -20.62 -13.60 -12.53
CA GLU A 23 -21.88 -13.18 -13.17
C GLU A 23 -22.11 -11.66 -13.08
N LYS A 24 -21.84 -11.04 -11.92
CA LYS A 24 -22.05 -9.60 -11.72
C LYS A 24 -21.09 -8.72 -12.50
N VAL A 25 -19.85 -9.17 -12.67
CA VAL A 25 -18.81 -8.40 -13.38
C VAL A 25 -18.67 -8.79 -14.85
N GLY A 26 -19.47 -9.76 -15.33
CA GLY A 26 -19.45 -10.20 -16.73
C GLY A 26 -18.25 -11.05 -17.12
N ILE A 27 -17.65 -11.77 -16.17
CA ILE A 27 -16.52 -12.68 -16.40
C ILE A 27 -17.04 -14.11 -16.58
N ALA A 28 -16.43 -14.88 -17.49
CA ALA A 28 -16.79 -16.27 -17.72
C ALA A 28 -16.57 -17.12 -16.46
N ASN A 29 -17.49 -18.07 -16.22
CA ASN A 29 -17.48 -18.91 -15.02
C ASN A 29 -16.15 -19.69 -14.87
N GLY A 30 -15.59 -19.68 -13.66
CA GLY A 30 -14.36 -20.39 -13.32
C GLY A 30 -13.08 -19.69 -13.78
N THR A 31 -13.18 -18.48 -14.34
CA THR A 31 -12.02 -17.68 -14.76
C THR A 31 -11.24 -17.18 -13.56
N ILE A 32 -11.91 -16.66 -12.53
CA ILE A 32 -11.26 -16.11 -11.34
C ILE A 32 -10.49 -17.19 -10.59
N ARG A 33 -11.01 -18.42 -10.57
CA ARG A 33 -10.32 -19.59 -9.96
C ARG A 33 -9.01 -19.90 -10.66
N GLN A 34 -8.88 -19.62 -11.96
CA GLN A 34 -7.64 -19.86 -12.71
C GLN A 34 -6.56 -18.82 -12.37
N TRP A 35 -6.91 -17.69 -11.76
CA TRP A 35 -5.95 -16.60 -11.50
C TRP A 35 -4.89 -16.95 -10.46
N GLY A 36 -5.10 -18.01 -9.67
CA GLY A 36 -4.04 -18.55 -8.81
C GLY A 36 -3.02 -19.43 -9.53
N ARG A 37 -3.20 -19.68 -10.84
CA ARG A 37 -2.25 -20.43 -11.68
C ARG A 37 -1.88 -19.72 -12.98
N LYS A 38 -2.71 -18.81 -13.45
CA LYS A 38 -2.56 -18.09 -14.72
C LYS A 38 -2.69 -16.60 -14.49
N ASN A 39 -1.92 -15.81 -15.23
CA ASN A 39 -2.06 -14.37 -15.15
C ASN A 39 -3.40 -13.92 -15.75
N PRO A 40 -4.18 -13.10 -15.02
CA PRO A 40 -5.39 -12.52 -15.54
C PRO A 40 -5.09 -11.42 -16.57
N GLY A 41 -6.06 -11.15 -17.44
CA GLY A 41 -6.04 -9.93 -18.24
C GLY A 41 -6.34 -8.70 -17.37
N VAL A 42 -5.60 -7.61 -17.59
CA VAL A 42 -5.72 -6.36 -16.80
C VAL A 42 -7.15 -5.84 -16.73
N ASN A 43 -7.89 -5.90 -17.85
CA ASN A 43 -9.30 -5.49 -17.92
C ASN A 43 -10.19 -6.26 -16.93
N ASN A 44 -9.97 -7.57 -16.78
CA ASN A 44 -10.76 -8.39 -15.88
C ASN A 44 -10.42 -8.10 -14.41
N VAL A 45 -9.15 -7.85 -14.11
CA VAL A 45 -8.74 -7.45 -12.75
C VAL A 45 -9.37 -6.12 -12.38
N LYS A 46 -9.41 -5.17 -13.32
CA LYS A 46 -10.05 -3.87 -13.13
C LYS A 46 -11.54 -4.00 -12.83
N LEU A 47 -12.27 -4.83 -13.56
CA LEU A 47 -13.69 -5.09 -13.29
C LEU A 47 -13.94 -5.61 -11.86
N VAL A 48 -13.08 -6.50 -11.38
CA VAL A 48 -13.16 -7.03 -10.01
C VAL A 48 -12.79 -5.94 -8.98
N ALA A 49 -11.78 -5.12 -9.26
CA ALA A 49 -11.37 -4.01 -8.41
C ALA A 49 -12.49 -2.97 -8.26
N ASP A 50 -13.10 -2.59 -9.38
CA ASP A 50 -14.23 -1.65 -9.44
C ASP A 50 -15.44 -2.18 -8.66
N PHE A 51 -15.74 -3.48 -8.77
CA PHE A 51 -16.83 -4.12 -8.04
C PHE A 51 -16.65 -4.08 -6.51
N PHE A 52 -15.42 -4.26 -6.03
CA PHE A 52 -15.10 -4.22 -4.61
C PHE A 52 -14.71 -2.82 -4.10
N HIS A 53 -14.67 -1.81 -4.98
CA HIS A 53 -14.18 -0.46 -4.69
C HIS A 53 -12.77 -0.43 -4.11
N VAL A 54 -11.88 -1.25 -4.66
CA VAL A 54 -10.45 -1.31 -4.30
C VAL A 54 -9.59 -0.97 -5.51
N THR A 55 -8.30 -0.70 -5.30
CA THR A 55 -7.37 -0.49 -6.41
C THR A 55 -6.95 -1.83 -7.03
N VAL A 56 -6.55 -1.80 -8.30
CA VAL A 56 -5.93 -2.97 -8.96
C VAL A 56 -4.66 -3.39 -8.21
N ASP A 57 -3.89 -2.44 -7.70
CA ASP A 57 -2.66 -2.68 -6.95
C ASP A 57 -2.90 -3.41 -5.63
N TYR A 58 -3.99 -3.08 -4.93
CA TYR A 58 -4.43 -3.80 -3.73
C TYR A 58 -4.68 -5.29 -4.04
N LEU A 59 -5.41 -5.57 -5.13
CA LEU A 59 -5.70 -6.94 -5.56
C LEU A 59 -4.43 -7.69 -5.95
N LEU A 60 -3.55 -7.07 -6.74
CA LEU A 60 -2.31 -7.67 -7.22
C LEU A 60 -1.22 -7.78 -6.14
N GLY A 61 -1.39 -7.10 -4.99
CA GLY A 61 -0.40 -7.11 -3.92
C GLY A 61 0.83 -6.26 -4.21
N SER A 62 0.68 -5.24 -5.06
CA SER A 62 1.72 -4.25 -5.30
C SER A 62 1.94 -3.32 -4.10
N GLU A 63 1.04 -3.32 -3.11
CA GLU A 63 1.18 -2.54 -1.87
C GLU A 63 2.37 -2.97 -0.99
N GLU A 64 2.87 -4.20 -1.12
CA GLU A 64 4.10 -4.63 -0.41
C GLU A 64 5.39 -4.03 -0.99
N LYS A 65 5.32 -3.30 -2.12
CA LYS A 65 6.47 -2.55 -2.66
C LYS A 65 6.46 -1.07 -2.26
N SER A 66 5.84 -0.70 -1.15
CA SER A 66 6.16 0.54 -0.43
C SER A 66 7.31 0.36 0.56
N SER A 67 8.33 -0.39 0.17
CA SER A 67 9.66 -0.25 0.77
C SER A 67 10.61 0.29 -0.27
N LEU A 68 10.38 1.55 -0.68
CA LEU A 68 11.53 2.41 -0.93
C LEU A 68 12.21 2.61 0.44
N LYS A 69 12.95 1.59 0.90
CA LYS A 69 14.05 1.77 1.85
C LYS A 69 15.27 2.18 1.03
N GLU A 70 15.13 3.20 0.20
CA GLU A 70 16.29 4.04 -0.01
C GLU A 70 16.56 4.66 1.37
N PRO A 71 17.79 4.56 1.89
CA PRO A 71 18.11 5.22 3.15
C PRO A 71 17.72 6.70 2.99
N ILE A 72 16.85 7.18 3.88
CA ILE A 72 16.54 8.60 3.95
C ILE A 72 17.84 9.29 4.34
N ASP A 73 18.28 10.24 3.51
CA ASP A 73 19.39 11.08 3.88
C ASP A 73 18.96 11.93 5.09
N LEU A 74 19.62 11.71 6.23
CA LEU A 74 19.32 12.43 7.46
C LEU A 74 19.60 13.94 7.30
N ALA A 75 20.39 14.34 6.30
CA ALA A 75 20.60 15.75 5.96
C ALA A 75 19.28 16.42 5.52
N ASP A 76 18.41 15.71 4.81
CA ASP A 76 17.14 16.27 4.32
C ASP A 76 16.17 16.54 5.47
N LEU A 77 16.27 15.80 6.59
CA LEU A 77 15.45 16.02 7.79
C LEU A 77 15.69 17.39 8.43
N VAL A 78 16.86 17.99 8.24
CA VAL A 78 17.21 19.30 8.82
C VAL A 78 16.54 20.46 8.06
N ASP A 79 16.17 20.25 6.80
CA ASP A 79 15.51 21.27 5.97
C ASP A 79 13.98 21.26 6.20
N GLU A 80 13.49 22.23 6.97
CA GLU A 80 12.06 22.38 7.28
C GLU A 80 11.18 22.59 6.03
N ASN A 81 11.76 23.00 4.89
CA ASN A 81 11.00 23.20 3.66
C ASN A 81 10.79 21.90 2.87
N LYS A 82 11.52 20.83 3.21
CA LYS A 82 11.49 19.56 2.49
C LYS A 82 10.85 18.42 3.28
N VAL A 83 10.74 18.56 4.60
CA VAL A 83 10.28 17.49 5.48
C VAL A 83 9.14 17.98 6.37
N ASP A 84 7.99 17.33 6.22
CA ASP A 84 6.91 17.45 7.19
C ASP A 84 7.19 16.53 8.38
N TRP A 85 7.61 17.13 9.49
CA TRP A 85 7.99 16.40 10.70
C TRP A 85 6.82 15.76 11.43
N ASP A 86 5.60 16.25 11.23
CA ASP A 86 4.40 15.69 11.87
C ASP A 86 3.84 14.52 11.06
N GLU A 87 4.06 14.54 9.75
CA GLU A 87 3.60 13.48 8.86
C GLU A 87 4.64 12.35 8.69
N TRP A 88 5.93 12.68 8.56
CA TRP A 88 6.95 11.72 8.07
C TRP A 88 7.93 11.22 9.13
N VAL A 89 7.99 11.86 10.30
CA VAL A 89 8.94 11.50 11.36
C VAL A 89 8.20 11.07 12.63
N SER A 90 8.33 9.79 12.99
CA SER A 90 7.68 9.24 14.19
C SER A 90 8.60 8.30 14.96
N PHE A 91 8.31 8.12 16.23
CA PHE A 91 8.91 7.10 17.08
C PHE A 91 7.79 6.23 17.65
N ASP A 92 7.87 4.91 17.42
CA ASP A 92 6.81 3.96 17.81
C ASP A 92 5.42 4.33 17.25
N GLY A 93 5.40 4.87 16.02
CA GLY A 93 4.18 5.32 15.35
C GLY A 93 3.53 6.57 15.95
N LYS A 94 4.20 7.25 16.89
CA LYS A 94 3.76 8.52 17.48
C LYS A 94 4.61 9.68 16.97
N PRO A 95 4.01 10.86 16.73
CA PRO A 95 4.77 12.05 16.35
C PRO A 95 5.74 12.43 17.46
N LEU A 96 6.88 12.99 17.06
CA LEU A 96 7.87 13.49 18.00
C LEU A 96 7.35 14.74 18.73
N THR A 97 7.73 14.92 19.99
CA THR A 97 7.49 16.17 20.71
C THR A 97 8.41 17.26 20.18
N ASP A 98 8.01 18.53 20.33
CA ASP A 98 8.80 19.68 19.85
C ASP A 98 10.21 19.74 20.46
N GLU A 99 10.33 19.32 21.72
CA GLU A 99 11.63 19.21 22.41
C GLU A 99 12.55 18.20 21.70
N VAL A 100 12.02 17.02 21.35
CA VAL A 100 12.79 15.97 20.65
C VAL A 100 13.12 16.40 19.22
N LYS A 101 12.19 17.04 18.51
CA LYS A 101 12.45 17.61 17.17
C LYS A 101 13.61 18.60 17.20
N THR A 102 13.61 19.49 18.20
CA THR A 102 14.65 20.51 18.38
C THR A 102 16.02 19.89 18.66
N ALA A 103 16.07 18.91 19.57
CA ALA A 103 17.31 18.20 19.88
C ALA A 103 17.87 17.47 18.65
N LEU A 104 17.02 16.82 17.87
CA LEU A 104 17.42 16.10 16.65
C LEU A 104 17.99 17.05 15.60
N LYS A 105 17.32 18.19 15.36
CA LYS A 105 17.81 19.25 14.44
C LYS A 105 19.18 19.76 14.84
N LEU A 106 19.43 19.96 16.13
CA LEU A 106 20.71 20.45 16.62
C LEU A 106 21.83 19.41 16.45
N ILE A 107 21.54 18.13 16.66
CA ILE A 107 22.51 17.05 16.46
C ILE A 107 22.84 16.87 14.98
N LEU A 108 21.82 16.85 14.12
CA LEU A 108 21.99 16.65 12.68
C LEU A 108 22.59 17.88 11.99
N GLY A 109 22.16 19.09 12.35
CA GLY A 109 22.69 20.33 11.81
C GLY A 109 24.18 20.51 12.10
N LYS A 110 24.64 20.22 13.32
CA LYS A 110 26.07 20.24 13.67
C LYS A 110 26.91 19.28 12.84
N ARG A 111 26.35 18.14 12.44
CA ARG A 111 27.04 17.13 11.63
C ARG A 111 27.21 17.55 10.17
N LEU A 112 26.42 18.51 9.68
CA LEU A 112 26.50 19.05 8.31
C LEU A 112 27.47 20.24 8.18
N GLU A 113 27.90 20.82 9.30
CA GLU A 113 28.86 21.93 9.33
C GLU A 113 30.33 21.48 9.30
N ASP A 114 30.60 20.19 9.57
CA ASP A 114 31.93 19.53 9.54
C ASP A 114 32.24 18.92 8.14
#